data_AF-A0AAD8MK76-F1
#
_entry.id   AF-A0AAD8MK76-F1
#
_cell.length_a   1.000
_cell.length_b   1.000
_cell.length_c   1.000
_cell.angle_alpha   90.00
_cell.angle_beta   90.00
_cell.angle_gamma   90.00
#
_symmetry.space_group_name_H-M   'P 1'
#
loop_
_entity.id
_entity.type
_entity.pdbx_description
1 polymer ?
#
loop_
_entity_poly.entity_id
_entity_poly.type
_entity_poly.pdbx_seq_one_letter_code
_entity_poly.pdbx_strand_id
1 'polypeptide(L)'
;MAISATLTRIVPSIVKVVNTKEDNMTNDFPRRGLLLSTLFLAADSKTDLVQKYLKKSQENKPKYDKERLDSYYKRNYRDYFGFSEGTLKEKKDLTESEKGILQWLEANK
;
A
#
# COMPACT_ATOMS: atom_id res chain seq x y z
N MET A 1 -18.20 -33.54 -12.15
CA MET A 1 -16.80 -33.05 -12.22
C MET A 1 -16.65 -31.95 -11.18
N ALA A 2 -15.89 -32.20 -10.12
CA ALA A 2 -15.64 -31.22 -9.05
C ALA A 2 -14.25 -30.62 -9.26
N ILE A 3 -14.16 -29.28 -9.38
CA ILE A 3 -12.88 -28.57 -9.46
C ILE A 3 -12.61 -28.02 -8.06
N SER A 4 -11.67 -28.65 -7.38
CA SER A 4 -11.12 -28.21 -6.09
C SER A 4 -10.16 -27.04 -6.33
N ALA A 5 -10.43 -25.89 -5.75
CA ALA A 5 -9.56 -24.72 -5.83
C ALA A 5 -8.70 -24.61 -4.55
N THR A 6 -7.44 -25.05 -4.62
CA THR A 6 -6.46 -24.80 -3.56
C THR A 6 -5.95 -23.37 -3.65
N LEU A 7 -6.23 -22.56 -2.64
CA LEU A 7 -5.80 -21.16 -2.56
C LEU A 7 -4.34 -21.08 -2.08
N THR A 8 -3.38 -21.00 -3.00
CA THR A 8 -1.98 -20.74 -2.66
C THR A 8 -1.81 -19.29 -2.23
N ARG A 9 -1.38 -19.08 -0.98
CA ARG A 9 -1.09 -17.79 -0.37
C ARG A 9 0.14 -17.16 -1.04
N ILE A 10 -0.08 -16.16 -1.90
CA ILE A 10 0.99 -15.38 -2.54
C ILE A 10 1.51 -14.35 -1.53
N VAL A 11 2.78 -14.44 -1.15
CA VAL A 11 3.52 -13.40 -0.43
C VAL A 11 4.10 -12.44 -1.46
N PRO A 12 3.94 -11.11 -1.36
CA PRO A 12 4.60 -10.21 -2.28
C PRO A 12 6.08 -10.08 -1.92
N SER A 13 6.96 -10.56 -2.83
CA SER A 13 8.38 -10.23 -2.79
C SER A 13 8.56 -8.76 -3.15
N ILE A 14 8.79 -7.92 -2.14
CA ILE A 14 9.17 -6.53 -2.36
C ILE A 14 10.68 -6.51 -2.67
N VAL A 15 11.02 -5.84 -3.78
CA VAL A 15 12.36 -5.51 -4.30
C VAL A 15 13.05 -6.55 -5.18
N LYS A 16 12.82 -6.46 -6.49
CA LYS A 16 13.88 -6.55 -7.50
C LYS A 16 13.59 -5.54 -8.60
N VAL A 17 14.17 -4.34 -8.46
CA VAL A 17 14.18 -3.31 -9.49
C VAL A 17 15.65 -2.94 -9.72
N VAL A 18 16.03 -3.02 -11.00
CA VAL A 18 17.28 -2.61 -11.65
C VAL A 18 18.51 -3.49 -11.42
N ASN A 19 18.86 -4.25 -12.47
CA ASN A 19 20.08 -3.97 -13.23
C ASN A 19 20.09 -4.73 -14.57
N THR A 20 19.94 -4.00 -15.67
CA THR A 20 20.43 -4.43 -16.99
C THR A 20 21.77 -3.73 -17.23
N LYS A 21 22.86 -4.49 -17.10
CA LYS A 21 24.04 -4.42 -17.96
C LYS A 21 25.00 -5.50 -17.51
N GLU A 22 25.25 -6.43 -18.42
CA GLU A 22 26.36 -7.37 -18.32
C GLU A 22 27.66 -6.59 -18.39
N ASP A 23 28.53 -6.76 -17.41
CA ASP A 23 29.97 -6.56 -17.56
C ASP A 23 30.66 -7.71 -16.82
N ASN A 24 31.29 -8.58 -17.61
CA ASN A 24 32.20 -9.60 -17.14
C ASN A 24 33.43 -8.92 -16.51
N MET A 25 33.75 -9.25 -15.26
CA MET A 25 35.10 -9.72 -14.88
C MET A 25 35.14 -10.11 -13.40
N THR A 26 35.68 -11.30 -13.20
CA THR A 26 36.09 -11.96 -11.95
C THR A 26 37.04 -11.09 -11.12
N ASN A 27 36.86 -11.06 -9.80
CA ASN A 27 37.92 -11.21 -8.76
C ASN A 27 37.34 -10.94 -7.34
N ASP A 28 37.33 -12.01 -6.55
CA ASP A 28 37.63 -12.12 -5.11
C ASP A 28 36.90 -11.29 -4.01
N PHE A 29 36.20 -12.07 -3.17
CA PHE A 29 35.60 -11.82 -1.86
C PHE A 29 36.50 -11.06 -0.84
N PRO A 30 36.01 -10.57 0.33
CA PRO A 30 34.79 -9.82 0.63
C PRO A 30 35.10 -8.66 1.62
N ARG A 31 35.18 -7.40 1.17
CA ARG A 31 35.43 -6.23 2.04
C ARG A 31 34.17 -5.68 2.75
N ARG A 32 33.11 -6.49 2.88
CA ARG A 32 31.83 -6.11 3.52
C ARG A 32 31.49 -6.99 4.73
N GLY A 33 32.49 -7.55 5.37
CA GLY A 33 32.31 -8.55 6.43
C GLY A 33 32.79 -8.11 7.82
N LEU A 34 32.76 -6.83 8.21
CA LEU A 34 33.17 -6.48 9.57
C LEU A 34 32.75 -5.08 10.09
N LEU A 35 31.47 -4.67 10.08
CA LEU A 35 31.03 -3.50 10.87
C LEU A 35 29.56 -3.62 11.31
N LEU A 36 29.17 -4.74 11.92
CA LEU A 36 27.82 -4.91 12.52
C LEU A 36 27.85 -5.16 14.03
N SER A 37 28.95 -4.81 14.72
CA SER A 37 29.15 -5.18 16.13
C SER A 37 29.26 -4.01 17.13
N THR A 38 29.17 -2.75 16.70
CA THR A 38 29.36 -1.58 17.60
C THR A 38 28.07 -0.89 18.07
N LEU A 39 26.88 -1.40 17.74
CA LEU A 39 25.61 -0.78 18.18
C LEU A 39 25.18 -1.12 19.62
N PHE A 40 25.92 -1.96 20.36
CA PHE A 40 25.42 -2.54 21.60
C PHE A 40 25.76 -1.79 22.90
N LEU A 41 26.49 -0.66 22.88
CA LEU A 41 26.98 -0.03 24.13
C LEU A 41 26.56 1.43 24.36
N ALA A 42 25.74 2.00 23.48
CA ALA A 42 24.94 3.20 23.76
C ALA A 42 23.44 2.91 23.51
N ALA A 43 23.07 1.65 23.77
CA ALA A 43 21.88 1.01 23.23
C ALA A 43 20.62 1.38 24.01
N ASP A 44 20.64 1.40 25.35
CA ASP A 44 19.41 1.32 26.14
C ASP A 44 18.42 2.49 25.98
N SER A 45 18.87 3.74 25.90
CA SER A 45 17.96 4.89 25.74
C SER A 45 17.44 5.06 24.30
N LYS A 46 18.26 4.70 23.32
CA LYS A 46 17.89 4.73 21.90
C LYS A 46 17.00 3.54 21.54
N THR A 47 17.25 2.37 22.14
CA THR A 47 16.41 1.18 21.96
C THR A 47 15.06 1.36 22.63
N ASP A 48 14.99 1.98 23.81
CA ASP A 48 13.71 2.29 24.48
C ASP A 48 12.84 3.25 23.64
N LEU A 49 13.45 4.31 23.08
CA LEU A 49 12.75 5.22 22.17
C LEU A 49 12.21 4.48 20.94
N VAL A 50 13.02 3.62 20.33
CA VAL A 50 12.61 2.81 19.16
C VAL A 50 11.49 1.84 19.53
N GLN A 51 11.57 1.17 20.67
CA GLN A 51 10.52 0.26 21.15
C GLN A 51 9.20 1.01 21.40
N LYS A 52 9.27 2.23 21.96
CA LYS A 52 8.09 3.09 22.15
C LYS A 52 7.40 3.44 20.83
N TYR A 53 8.16 3.82 19.80
CA TYR A 53 7.58 4.10 18.47
C TYR A 53 7.07 2.85 17.77
N LEU A 54 7.74 1.71 17.95
CA LEU A 54 7.28 0.44 17.40
C LEU A 54 5.93 0.03 18.01
N LYS A 55 5.81 0.13 19.35
CA LYS A 55 4.56 -0.11 20.07
C LYS A 55 3.45 0.85 19.59
N LYS A 56 3.74 2.15 19.49
CA LYS A 56 2.81 3.15 18.96
C LYS A 56 2.36 2.82 17.53
N SER A 57 3.27 2.35 16.68
CA SER A 57 2.94 1.96 15.30
C SER A 57 2.03 0.74 15.25
N GLN A 58 2.23 -0.24 16.15
CA GLN A 58 1.39 -1.43 16.23
C GLN A 58 -0.02 -1.08 16.73
N GLU A 59 -0.13 -0.27 17.78
CA GLU A 59 -1.40 0.17 18.37
C GLU A 59 -2.23 1.02 17.40
N ASN A 60 -1.59 1.90 16.62
CA ASN A 60 -2.30 2.77 15.67
C ASN A 60 -2.45 2.17 14.27
N LYS A 61 -1.88 0.99 14.01
CA LYS A 61 -2.01 0.29 12.72
C LYS A 61 -3.45 0.23 12.20
N PRO A 62 -4.47 -0.20 12.97
CA PRO A 62 -5.84 -0.27 12.47
C PRO A 62 -6.42 1.09 12.06
N LYS A 63 -6.07 2.15 12.80
CA LYS A 63 -6.48 3.53 12.46
C LYS A 63 -5.85 3.97 11.14
N TYR A 64 -4.54 3.84 11.02
CA TYR A 64 -3.82 4.27 9.81
C TYR A 64 -4.10 3.39 8.60
N ASP A 65 -4.38 2.10 8.77
CA ASP A 65 -4.84 1.22 7.70
C ASP A 65 -6.16 1.71 7.11
N LYS A 66 -7.12 2.06 7.97
CA LYS A 66 -8.41 2.62 7.54
C LYS A 66 -8.23 3.96 6.83
N GLU A 67 -7.45 4.88 7.39
CA GLU A 67 -7.18 6.19 6.77
C GLU A 67 -6.49 6.06 5.41
N ARG A 68 -5.55 5.11 5.26
CA ARG A 68 -4.89 4.83 3.98
C ARG A 68 -5.85 4.29 2.94
N LEU A 69 -6.73 3.38 3.35
CA LEU A 69 -7.75 2.79 2.48
C LEU A 69 -8.78 3.84 2.04
N ASP A 70 -9.27 4.66 2.97
CA ASP A 70 -10.19 5.77 2.69
C ASP A 70 -9.55 6.80 1.76
N SER A 71 -8.29 7.18 2.02
CA SER A 71 -7.52 8.09 1.15
C SER A 71 -7.32 7.50 -0.26
N TYR A 72 -7.12 6.18 -0.37
CA TYR A 72 -7.01 5.51 -1.66
C TYR A 72 -8.31 5.62 -2.45
N TYR A 73 -9.46 5.39 -1.82
CA TYR A 73 -10.75 5.52 -2.50
C TYR A 73 -11.10 6.96 -2.88
N LYS A 74 -10.81 7.94 -2.01
CA LYS A 74 -11.02 9.37 -2.30
C LYS A 74 -10.18 9.86 -3.47
N ARG A 75 -8.87 9.57 -3.46
CA ARG A 75 -7.97 10.02 -4.54
C ARG A 75 -8.34 9.40 -5.89
N ASN A 76 -8.76 8.14 -5.88
CA ASN A 76 -9.14 7.41 -7.08
C ASN A 76 -10.64 7.51 -7.39
N TYR A 77 -11.39 8.34 -6.67
CA TYR A 77 -12.83 8.51 -6.87
C TYR A 77 -13.15 8.84 -8.33
N ARG A 78 -12.34 9.73 -8.93
CA ARG A 78 -12.47 10.13 -10.33
C ARG A 78 -12.24 8.98 -11.30
N ASP A 79 -11.31 8.07 -10.99
CA ASP A 79 -10.96 6.95 -11.86
C ASP A 79 -12.01 5.83 -11.82
N TYR A 80 -12.67 5.63 -10.67
CA TYR A 80 -13.71 4.61 -10.54
C TYR A 80 -15.10 5.09 -10.97
N PHE A 81 -15.45 6.33 -10.64
CA PHE A 81 -16.83 6.82 -10.78
C PHE A 81 -16.98 8.02 -11.71
N GLY A 82 -15.88 8.65 -12.16
CA GLY A 82 -15.94 9.82 -13.02
C GLY A 82 -16.66 9.58 -14.34
N PHE A 83 -16.53 8.38 -14.92
CA PHE A 83 -17.25 8.00 -16.14
C PHE A 83 -18.76 7.90 -15.92
N SER A 84 -19.18 7.22 -14.85
CA SER A 84 -20.59 7.07 -14.49
C SER A 84 -21.22 8.39 -14.08
N GLU A 85 -20.52 9.20 -13.28
CA GLU A 85 -20.95 10.54 -12.87
C GLU A 85 -21.15 11.45 -14.10
N GLY A 86 -20.22 11.45 -15.06
CA GLY A 86 -20.32 12.24 -16.29
C GLY A 86 -21.51 11.81 -17.16
N THR A 87 -21.64 10.52 -17.41
CA THR A 87 -22.75 9.96 -18.21
C THR A 87 -24.11 10.27 -17.60
N LEU A 88 -24.23 10.21 -16.27
CA LEU A 88 -25.46 10.54 -15.56
C LEU A 88 -25.79 12.04 -15.59
N LYS A 89 -24.77 12.91 -15.52
CA LYS A 89 -24.95 14.37 -15.57
C LYS A 89 -25.36 14.89 -16.95
N GLU A 90 -24.99 14.18 -18.02
CA GLU A 90 -25.34 14.56 -19.40
C GLU A 90 -26.76 14.12 -19.79
N LYS A 91 -27.37 13.20 -19.04
CA LYS A 91 -28.76 12.78 -19.27
C LYS A 91 -29.74 13.89 -18.89
N LYS A 92 -30.71 14.15 -19.77
CA LYS A 92 -31.79 15.14 -19.54
C LYS A 92 -32.83 14.65 -18.52
N ASP A 93 -33.22 13.38 -18.63
CA ASP A 93 -34.24 12.78 -17.76
C ASP A 93 -33.60 11.66 -16.94
N LEU A 94 -33.35 11.95 -15.66
CA LEU A 94 -32.84 10.97 -14.71
C LEU A 94 -34.00 10.23 -14.03
N THR A 95 -33.88 8.91 -13.99
CA THR A 95 -34.72 8.05 -13.14
C THR A 95 -34.46 8.32 -11.65
N GLU A 96 -35.38 7.92 -10.78
CA GLU A 96 -35.24 8.08 -9.34
C GLU A 96 -33.95 7.43 -8.79
N SER A 97 -33.64 6.22 -9.28
CA SER A 97 -32.41 5.51 -8.92
C SER A 97 -31.15 6.26 -9.36
N GLU A 98 -31.15 6.84 -10.56
CA GLU A 98 -30.02 7.63 -11.07
C GLU A 98 -29.80 8.92 -10.29
N LYS A 99 -30.88 9.58 -9.85
CA LYS A 99 -30.79 10.72 -8.92
C LYS A 99 -30.18 10.31 -7.59
N GLY A 100 -30.60 9.16 -7.04
CA GLY A 100 -30.03 8.61 -5.80
C GLY A 100 -28.53 8.30 -5.92
N ILE A 101 -28.11 7.76 -7.07
CA ILE A 101 -26.70 7.51 -7.36
C ILE A 101 -25.91 8.81 -7.41
N LEU A 102 -26.39 9.84 -8.13
CA LEU A 102 -25.71 11.14 -8.18
C LEU A 102 -25.59 11.79 -6.80
N GLN A 103 -26.65 11.74 -5.99
CA GLN A 103 -26.63 12.29 -4.65
C GLN A 103 -25.65 11.56 -3.73
N TRP A 104 -25.58 10.22 -3.82
CA TRP A 104 -24.61 9.43 -3.07
C TRP A 104 -23.17 9.73 -3.51
N LEU A 105 -22.95 9.82 -4.82
CA LEU A 105 -21.66 10.17 -5.42
C LEU A 105 -21.18 11.54 -4.92
N GLU A 106 -22.05 12.56 -4.94
CA GLU A 106 -21.72 13.90 -4.43
C GLU A 106 -21.38 13.89 -2.93
N ALA A 107 -22.10 13.10 -2.12
CA ALA A 107 -21.85 13.01 -0.68
C ALA A 107 -20.59 12.21 -0.30
N ASN A 108 -20.07 11.37 -1.19
CA ASN A 108 -18.96 10.44 -0.92
C ASN A 108 -17.70 10.71 -1.79
N LYS A 109 -17.64 11.90 -2.40
CA LYS A 109 -16.52 12.36 -3.22
C LYS A 109 -15.27 12.69 -2.40
#